data_AF-A0A9P6T9E2-F1
#
_entry.id   AF-A0A9P6T9E2-F1
#
_cell.length_a   1.000
_cell.length_b   1.000
_cell.length_c   1.000
_cell.angle_alpha   90.00
_cell.angle_beta   90.00
_cell.angle_gamma   90.00
#
_symmetry.space_group_name_H-M   'P 1'
#
loop_
_entity.id
_entity.type
_entity.pdbx_description
1 polymer ?
#
loop_
_entity_poly.entity_id
_entity_poly.type
_entity_poly.pdbx_seq_one_letter_code
_entity_poly.pdbx_strand_id
1 'polypeptide(L)'
;PLCPQPLVFTKPPKGLPLDFHNIDWFNEALSNSQKQDIADIHSVMFLTDATHSLLGKAHPDKKFTQKYWDEATKDYSMEHTVVDVESKDDNEQSDDD
;
A
#
# COMPACT_ATOMS: atom_id res chain seq x y z
N PRO A 1 -21.14 23.81 12.73
CA PRO A 1 -20.06 22.80 12.86
C PRO A 1 -20.60 21.50 13.47
N LEU A 2 -20.52 20.38 12.74
CA LEU A 2 -20.82 19.06 13.32
C LEU A 2 -19.64 18.65 14.20
N CYS A 3 -19.88 18.43 15.49
CA CYS A 3 -18.88 17.81 16.36
C CYS A 3 -18.53 16.42 15.80
N PRO A 4 -17.25 16.05 15.66
CA PRO A 4 -16.87 14.71 15.25
C PRO A 4 -17.44 13.72 16.25
N GLN A 5 -18.30 12.81 15.77
CA GLN A 5 -18.82 11.75 16.62
C GLN A 5 -17.74 10.67 16.76
N PRO A 6 -17.39 10.25 17.99
CA PRO A 6 -16.45 9.16 18.18
C PRO A 6 -16.98 7.91 17.47
N LEU A 7 -16.15 7.35 16.60
CA LEU A 7 -16.49 6.18 15.79
C LEU A 7 -16.74 4.98 16.74
N VAL A 8 -17.92 4.38 16.65
CA VAL A 8 -18.39 3.29 17.56
C VAL A 8 -17.81 1.91 17.19
N PHE A 9 -16.86 1.85 16.26
CA PHE A 9 -16.31 0.58 15.79
C PHE A 9 -15.23 0.08 16.76
N THR A 10 -15.52 -1.06 17.39
CA THR A 10 -14.61 -1.73 18.32
C THR A 10 -13.50 -2.50 17.61
N LYS A 11 -13.61 -2.68 16.29
CA LYS A 11 -12.63 -3.39 15.46
C LYS A 11 -12.07 -2.44 14.41
N PRO A 12 -10.75 -2.49 14.15
CA PRO A 12 -10.17 -1.73 13.07
C PRO A 12 -10.76 -2.19 11.74
N PRO A 13 -11.02 -1.27 10.80
CA PRO A 13 -11.45 -1.63 9.45
C PRO A 13 -10.34 -2.43 8.77
N LYS A 14 -10.71 -3.54 8.13
CA LYS A 14 -9.79 -4.48 7.49
C LYS A 14 -9.80 -4.36 5.98
N GLY A 15 -8.66 -4.66 5.34
CA GLY A 15 -8.52 -4.72 3.88
C GLY A 15 -8.62 -3.35 3.22
N LEU A 16 -8.41 -2.28 3.98
CA LEU A 16 -8.27 -0.93 3.43
C LEU A 16 -6.81 -0.69 3.05
N PRO A 17 -6.56 0.20 2.07
CA PRO A 17 -5.21 0.54 1.66
C PRO A 17 -4.38 1.08 2.82
N LEU A 18 -3.07 0.89 2.75
CA LEU A 18 -2.15 1.20 3.85
C LEU A 18 -2.26 2.65 4.36
N ASP A 19 -2.36 3.60 3.44
CA ASP A 19 -2.45 5.04 3.70
C ASP A 19 -3.81 5.51 4.24
N PHE A 20 -4.79 4.61 4.33
CA PHE A 20 -6.02 4.84 5.10
C PHE A 20 -5.74 4.90 6.61
N HIS A 21 -4.72 4.17 7.07
CA HIS A 21 -4.40 4.05 8.48
C HIS A 21 -3.49 5.18 8.95
N ASN A 22 -3.59 5.56 10.23
CA ASN A 22 -2.64 6.50 10.82
C ASN A 22 -1.27 5.84 10.98
N ILE A 23 -0.21 6.56 10.62
CA ILE A 23 1.18 6.05 10.61
C ILE A 23 1.62 5.58 12.00
N ASP A 24 1.45 6.41 13.03
CA ASP A 24 1.87 6.09 14.41
C ASP A 24 1.10 4.87 14.93
N TRP A 25 -0.21 4.83 14.67
CA TRP A 25 -1.04 3.68 15.03
C TRP A 25 -0.61 2.40 14.33
N PHE A 26 -0.34 2.46 13.02
CA PHE A 26 0.13 1.30 12.27
C PHE A 26 1.49 0.83 12.78
N ASN A 27 2.44 1.75 12.96
CA ASN A 27 3.81 1.41 13.31
C ASN A 27 3.95 0.90 14.74
N GLU A 28 3.32 1.56 15.71
CA GLU A 28 3.55 1.35 17.14
C GLU A 28 2.48 0.49 17.82
N ALA A 29 1.21 0.58 17.39
CA ALA A 29 0.11 -0.10 18.07
C ALA A 29 -0.17 -1.52 17.53
N LEU A 30 0.24 -1.83 16.30
CA LEU A 30 0.01 -3.14 15.69
C LEU A 30 1.26 -4.03 15.77
N SER A 31 1.06 -5.29 16.17
CA SER A 31 2.07 -6.34 15.96
C SER A 31 2.19 -6.71 14.48
N ASN A 32 3.30 -7.32 14.08
CA ASN A 32 3.57 -7.72 12.69
C ASN A 32 2.44 -8.59 12.08
N SER A 33 1.88 -9.51 12.85
CA SER A 33 0.76 -10.35 12.39
C SER A 33 -0.52 -9.54 12.18
N GLN A 34 -0.78 -8.52 13.01
CA GLN A 34 -1.94 -7.65 12.87
C GLN A 34 -1.79 -6.68 11.70
N LYS A 35 -0.57 -6.21 11.42
CA LYS A 35 -0.28 -5.37 10.24
C LYS A 35 -0.71 -6.06 8.94
N GLN A 36 -0.39 -7.35 8.80
CA GLN A 36 -0.79 -8.16 7.63
C GLN A 36 -2.29 -8.50 7.58
N ASP A 37 -2.95 -8.70 8.73
CA ASP A 37 -4.38 -9.08 8.78
C ASP A 37 -5.32 -7.86 8.64
N ILE A 38 -4.86 -6.67 8.99
CA ILE A 38 -5.70 -5.46 9.05
C ILE A 38 -5.53 -4.60 7.81
N ALA A 39 -4.31 -4.26 7.40
CA ALA A 39 -4.08 -3.36 6.28
C ALA A 39 -3.81 -4.17 5.01
N ASP A 40 -4.32 -3.69 3.87
CA ASP A 40 -3.82 -4.14 2.58
C ASP A 40 -2.47 -3.46 2.31
N ILE A 41 -1.39 -4.14 2.71
CA ILE A 41 0.00 -3.68 2.56
C ILE A 41 0.48 -3.64 1.10
N HIS A 42 -0.34 -4.12 0.14
CA HIS A 42 -0.03 -4.12 -1.28
C HIS A 42 -0.76 -3.00 -2.04
N SER A 43 -1.59 -2.20 -1.36
CA SER A 43 -2.26 -1.07 -1.96
C SER A 43 -2.09 0.21 -1.15
N VAL A 44 -2.01 1.33 -1.87
CA VAL A 44 -2.13 2.69 -1.33
C VAL A 44 -3.27 3.37 -2.09
N MET A 45 -4.11 4.10 -1.37
CA MET A 45 -5.26 4.79 -1.92
C MET A 45 -4.77 6.02 -2.69
N PHE A 46 -4.72 5.90 -4.01
CA PHE A 46 -4.25 7.01 -4.83
C PHE A 46 -5.13 8.26 -4.67
N LEU A 47 -4.51 9.25 -4.02
CA LEU A 47 -4.64 10.70 -4.07
C LEU A 47 -5.52 11.39 -3.01
N THR A 48 -4.84 12.30 -2.30
CA THR A 48 -5.36 13.41 -1.50
C THR A 48 -6.21 14.39 -2.29
N ASP A 49 -6.11 14.38 -3.63
CA ASP A 49 -6.93 15.18 -4.55
C ASP A 49 -7.33 14.34 -5.78
N ALA A 50 -8.62 14.01 -5.85
CA ALA A 50 -9.23 13.21 -6.91
C ALA A 50 -9.10 13.84 -8.31
N THR A 51 -8.84 15.15 -8.41
CA THR A 51 -8.67 15.83 -9.71
C THR A 51 -7.44 15.35 -10.49
N HIS A 52 -6.46 14.76 -9.79
CA HIS A 52 -5.26 14.20 -10.40
C HIS A 52 -5.42 12.73 -10.83
N SER A 53 -6.48 12.04 -10.39
CA SER A 53 -6.71 10.60 -10.66
C SER A 53 -7.10 10.34 -12.12
N LEU A 54 -7.70 11.33 -12.79
CA LEU A 54 -8.24 11.20 -14.16
C LEU A 54 -7.42 11.94 -15.23
N LEU A 55 -6.21 12.42 -14.90
CA LEU A 55 -5.32 13.00 -15.91
C LEU A 55 -4.78 11.87 -16.79
N GLY A 56 -5.50 11.56 -17.87
CA GLY A 56 -5.25 10.49 -18.83
C GLY A 56 -3.99 10.65 -19.68
N LYS A 57 -2.86 11.04 -19.08
CA LYS A 57 -1.54 10.94 -19.69
C LYS A 57 -0.88 9.69 -19.14
N ALA A 58 -0.78 8.67 -20.00
CA ALA A 58 0.04 7.50 -19.72
C ALA A 58 1.46 7.98 -19.36
N HIS A 59 1.88 7.69 -18.13
CA HIS A 59 3.22 8.03 -17.69
C HIS A 59 4.21 7.05 -18.36
N PRO A 60 5.26 7.54 -19.04
CA PRO A 60 6.13 6.69 -19.86
C PRO A 60 7.02 5.74 -19.03
N ASP A 61 7.22 6.01 -17.73
CA ASP A 61 8.09 5.21 -16.89
C ASP A 61 7.36 4.05 -16.20
N LYS A 62 7.79 2.81 -16.49
CA LYS A 62 7.42 1.61 -15.71
C LYS A 62 7.86 1.69 -14.23
N LYS A 63 8.78 2.61 -13.89
CA LYS A 63 9.23 2.88 -12.52
C LYS A 63 8.38 3.91 -11.79
N PHE A 64 7.39 4.51 -12.46
CA PHE A 64 6.47 5.47 -11.85
C PHE A 64 5.69 4.83 -10.70
N THR A 65 5.16 3.62 -10.89
CA THR A 65 4.46 2.91 -9.83
C THR A 65 5.36 2.64 -8.63
N GLN A 66 6.61 2.21 -8.83
CA GLN A 66 7.55 1.96 -7.73
C GLN A 66 7.98 3.23 -7.00
N LYS A 67 8.34 4.31 -7.72
CA LYS A 67 8.76 5.56 -7.10
C LYS A 67 7.67 6.15 -6.21
N TYR A 68 6.43 6.11 -6.68
CA TYR A 68 5.29 6.67 -5.94
C TYR A 68 4.88 5.74 -4.79
N TRP A 69 5.02 4.43 -4.98
CA TRP A 69 4.92 3.46 -3.90
C TRP A 69 5.93 3.77 -2.79
N ASP A 70 7.22 3.80 -3.11
CA ASP A 70 8.30 4.04 -2.15
C ASP A 70 8.09 5.36 -1.38
N GLU A 71 7.67 6.42 -2.08
CA GLU A 71 7.36 7.71 -1.45
C GLU A 71 6.14 7.63 -0.53
N ALA A 72 5.06 6.95 -0.95
CA ALA A 72 3.84 6.81 -0.16
C ALA A 72 4.04 5.92 1.07
N THR A 73 4.96 4.95 1.00
CA THR A 73 5.19 3.96 2.05
C THR A 73 6.40 4.25 2.93
N LYS A 74 7.18 5.30 2.65
CA LYS A 74 8.46 5.60 3.32
C LYS A 74 8.38 5.68 4.85
N ASP A 75 7.25 6.14 5.38
CA ASP A 75 7.04 6.36 6.81
C ASP A 75 6.38 5.13 7.49
N TYR A 76 5.98 4.11 6.72
CA TYR A 76 5.38 2.88 7.24
C TYR A 76 6.45 1.81 7.47
N SER A 77 6.44 1.20 8.66
CA SER A 77 7.36 0.13 9.05
C SER A 77 6.98 -1.20 8.40
N MET A 78 7.47 -1.43 7.18
CA MET A 78 7.25 -2.64 6.38
C MET A 78 8.21 -3.81 6.67
N GLU A 79 9.00 -3.79 7.75
CA GLU A 79 9.97 -4.86 8.07
C GLU A 79 9.37 -6.28 8.16
N HIS A 80 8.06 -6.39 8.31
CA HIS A 80 7.31 -7.65 8.38
C HIS A 80 6.93 -8.23 7.01
N THR A 81 7.20 -7.52 5.90
CA THR A 81 6.82 -7.93 4.54
C THR A 81 7.96 -8.59 3.77
N VAL A 82 9.03 -9.02 4.45
CA VAL A 82 10.07 -9.89 3.86
C VAL A 82 9.47 -11.29 3.66
N VAL A 83 8.49 -11.38 2.77
CA VAL A 83 8.17 -12.61 2.08
C VAL A 83 9.28 -12.74 1.05
N ASP A 84 10.03 -13.82 1.15
CA ASP A 84 11.05 -14.26 0.21
C ASP A 84 10.43 -14.34 -1.18
N VAL A 85 10.40 -13.22 -1.91
CA VAL A 85 10.20 -13.20 -3.35
C VAL A 85 11.51 -13.70 -3.94
N GLU A 86 11.77 -15.00 -3.79
CA GLU A 86 12.66 -15.71 -4.69
C GLU A 86 12.15 -15.39 -6.10
N SER A 87 12.95 -14.61 -6.82
CA SER A 87 12.79 -14.31 -8.22
C SER A 87 12.62 -15.61 -9.00
N LYS A 88 11.38 -16.01 -9.27
CA LYS A 88 11.07 -16.89 -10.40
C LYS A 88 11.09 -16.06 -11.66
N ASP A 89 12.30 -15.66 -12.04
CA ASP A 89 12.64 -15.33 -13.41
C ASP A 89 12.70 -16.67 -14.16
N ASP A 90 11.52 -17.23 -14.48
CA ASP A 90 11.41 -18.34 -15.44
C ASP A 90 11.69 -17.77 -16.83
N ASN A 91 12.98 -17.55 -17.06
CA ASN A 91 13.55 -17.33 -18.37
C ASN A 91 13.57 -18.68 -19.11
N GLU A 92 12.41 -19.11 -19.61
CA GLU A 92 12.34 -20.17 -20.60
C GLU A 92 12.53 -19.57 -22.00
N GLN A 93 13.78 -19.57 -22.43
CA GLN A 93 14.19 -19.39 -23.82
C GLN A 93 14.43 -20.76 -24.47
N SER A 94 13.80 -21.01 -25.62
CA SER A 94 14.17 -21.92 -26.75
C SER A 94 12.89 -22.28 -27.53
N ASP A 95 12.79 -22.36 -28.86
CA ASP A 95 13.59 -22.02 -30.04
C ASP A 95 12.66 -22.17 -31.28
N ASP A 96 13.06 -21.56 -32.40
CA ASP A 96 12.86 -21.93 -33.83
C ASP A 96 11.44 -21.96 -34.47
N ASP A 97 11.24 -21.06 -35.44
CA ASP A 97 10.82 -21.36 -36.84
C ASP A 97 11.10 -20.14 -37.78
#